data_AF-X0XYU4-F1
#
_entry.id   AF-X0XYU4-F1
#
_cell.length_a   1.000
_cell.length_b   1.000
_cell.length_c   1.000
_cell.angle_alpha   90.00
_cell.angle_beta   90.00
_cell.angle_gamma   90.00
#
_symmetry.space_group_name_H-M   'P 1'
#
loop_
_entity.id
_entity.type
_entity.pdbx_description
1 polymer ?
#
loop_
_entity_poly.entity_id
_entity_poly.type
_entity_poly.pdbx_seq_one_letter_code
_entity_poly.pdbx_strand_id
1 'polypeptide(L)'
;MKYCDYDDNNFAAGLFEGEGTVSISRHDMGRNRYRYELLCSLKQSGGNGILMIYWLKSMYGGGVHLEKKVKKSHLQAYRWFVGGQLAYEFLK
;
A
#
# COMPACT_ATOMS: atom_id res chain seq x y z
N MET A 1 30.23 -7.04 -12.99
CA MET A 1 29.73 -5.66 -12.86
C MET A 1 28.76 -5.68 -11.70
N LYS A 2 29.20 -5.28 -10.50
CA LYS A 2 28.35 -5.25 -9.30
C LYS A 2 27.44 -4.04 -9.42
N TYR A 3 26.20 -4.24 -9.83
CA TYR A 3 25.17 -3.24 -9.59
C TYR A 3 25.05 -3.11 -8.07
N CYS A 4 25.07 -1.87 -7.56
CA CYS A 4 24.84 -1.60 -6.15
C CYS A 4 23.62 -2.41 -5.69
N ASP A 5 23.83 -3.30 -4.72
CA ASP A 5 22.78 -4.05 -4.03
C ASP A 5 21.90 -3.03 -3.28
N TYR A 6 20.98 -2.38 -3.99
CA TYR A 6 19.92 -1.61 -3.35
C TYR A 6 19.07 -2.64 -2.62
N ASP A 7 19.17 -2.64 -1.29
CA ASP A 7 18.30 -3.42 -0.42
C ASP A 7 16.84 -3.14 -0.82
N ASP A 8 16.09 -4.18 -1.14
CA ASP A 8 14.67 -4.11 -1.52
C ASP A 8 13.87 -3.29 -0.48
N ASN A 9 14.29 -3.33 0.80
CA ASN A 9 13.68 -2.53 1.86
C ASN A 9 13.98 -1.02 1.73
N ASN A 10 15.18 -0.64 1.32
CA ASN A 10 15.51 0.78 1.10
C ASN A 10 14.74 1.34 -0.10
N PHE A 11 14.60 0.54 -1.17
CA PHE A 11 13.77 0.92 -2.30
C PHE A 11 12.29 1.02 -1.91
N ALA A 12 11.77 0.04 -1.14
CA ALA A 12 10.41 0.06 -0.64
C ALA A 12 10.15 1.28 0.26
N ALA A 13 11.08 1.62 1.15
CA ALA A 13 10.99 2.77 2.04
C ALA A 13 10.95 4.08 1.23
N GLY A 14 11.87 4.29 0.29
CA GLY A 14 11.87 5.50 -0.54
C GLY A 14 10.64 5.63 -1.42
N LEU A 15 10.16 4.52 -1.98
CA LEU A 15 8.90 4.47 -2.73
C LEU A 15 7.70 4.84 -1.83
N PHE A 16 7.64 4.27 -0.63
CA PHE A 16 6.55 4.51 0.30
C PHE A 16 6.60 5.91 0.91
N GLU A 17 7.77 6.48 1.13
CA GLU A 17 7.90 7.88 1.56
C GLU A 17 7.35 8.85 0.51
N GLY A 18 7.61 8.57 -0.78
CA GLY A 18 7.15 9.42 -1.88
C GLY A 18 5.66 9.30 -2.20
N GLU A 19 5.08 8.11 -2.10
CA GLU A 19 3.73 7.83 -2.60
C GLU A 19 2.80 7.09 -1.62
N GLY A 20 3.34 6.65 -0.49
CA GLY A 20 2.60 5.96 0.54
C GLY A 20 1.69 6.88 1.33
N THR A 21 0.82 6.27 2.11
CA THR A 21 -0.09 6.95 3.02
C THR A 21 -0.17 6.14 4.30
N VAL A 22 0.10 6.80 5.43
CA VAL A 22 -0.14 6.28 6.78
C VAL A 22 -1.39 6.96 7.33
N SER A 23 -2.35 6.19 7.80
CA SER A 23 -3.63 6.70 8.29
C SER A 23 -4.18 5.86 9.43
N ILE A 24 -5.11 6.42 10.20
CA ILE A 24 -5.93 5.67 11.17
C ILE A 24 -7.33 5.52 10.56
N SER A 25 -7.71 4.28 10.26
CA SER A 25 -9.03 3.91 9.78
C SER A 25 -9.98 3.68 10.96
N ARG A 26 -11.20 4.21 10.86
CA ARG A 26 -12.29 3.95 11.82
C ARG A 26 -13.28 2.96 11.22
N HIS A 27 -13.44 1.82 11.85
CA HIS A 27 -14.39 0.77 11.49
C HIS A 27 -15.59 0.81 12.44
N ASP A 28 -16.80 0.85 11.88
CA ASP A 28 -18.04 0.71 12.65
C ASP A 28 -18.27 -0.77 13.00
N MET A 29 -18.48 -1.06 14.29
CA MET A 29 -18.78 -2.40 14.80
C MET A 29 -20.26 -2.55 15.20
N GLY A 30 -21.10 -1.57 14.86
CA GLY A 30 -22.51 -1.47 15.25
C GLY A 30 -22.70 -0.96 16.68
N ARG A 31 -23.94 -0.57 17.02
CA ARG A 31 -24.34 -0.08 18.35
C ARG A 31 -23.42 1.03 18.91
N ASN A 32 -23.02 1.99 18.06
CA ASN A 32 -22.11 3.09 18.40
C ASN A 32 -20.72 2.64 18.90
N ARG A 33 -20.26 1.46 18.49
CA ARG A 33 -18.90 0.97 18.80
C ARG A 33 -18.01 1.14 17.58
N TYR A 34 -16.81 1.66 17.81
CA TYR A 34 -15.81 1.85 16.77
C TYR A 34 -14.54 1.10 17.10
N ARG A 35 -13.89 0.56 16.07
CA ARG A 35 -12.51 0.07 16.13
C ARG A 35 -11.64 1.00 15.30
N TYR A 36 -10.54 1.45 15.88
CA TYR A 36 -9.53 2.24 15.17
C TYR A 36 -8.36 1.34 14.80
N GLU A 37 -7.86 1.47 13.59
CA GLU A 37 -6.84 0.59 13.04
C GLU A 37 -5.83 1.41 12.24
N LEU A 38 -4.53 1.19 12.48
CA LEU A 38 -3.46 1.75 11.67
C LEU A 38 -3.55 1.14 10.26
N LEU A 39 -3.46 1.97 9.23
CA LEU A 39 -3.53 1.55 7.84
C LEU A 39 -2.40 2.23 7.05
N CYS A 40 -1.56 1.41 6.43
CA CYS A 40 -0.60 1.85 5.42
C CYS A 40 -1.13 1.46 4.04
N SER A 41 -1.02 2.35 3.07
CA SER A 41 -1.40 2.05 1.70
C SER A 41 -0.57 2.82 0.69
N LEU A 42 -0.44 2.26 -0.51
CA LEU A 42 0.23 2.89 -1.64
C LEU A 42 -0.60 2.63 -2.90
N LYS A 43 -0.73 3.63 -3.76
CA LYS A 43 -1.54 3.55 -4.97
C LYS A 43 -0.68 3.84 -6.19
N GLN A 44 -0.75 2.95 -7.18
CA GLN A 44 -0.02 3.10 -8.44
C GLN A 44 -0.94 2.80 -9.62
N SER A 45 -0.59 3.35 -10.80
CA SER A 45 -1.38 3.18 -12.02
C SER A 45 -0.57 2.64 -13.18
N GLY A 46 -1.26 2.04 -14.16
CA GLY A 46 -0.62 1.48 -15.35
C GLY A 46 0.02 0.11 -15.13
N GLY A 47 0.68 -0.41 -16.17
CA GLY A 47 1.24 -1.76 -16.20
C GLY A 47 2.40 -1.97 -15.21
N ASN A 48 3.32 -1.00 -15.10
CA ASN A 48 4.39 -1.08 -14.09
C ASN A 48 3.85 -0.90 -12.67
N GLY A 49 2.83 -0.05 -12.52
CA GLY A 49 2.19 0.19 -11.23
C GLY A 49 1.59 -1.07 -10.62
N ILE A 50 0.88 -1.89 -11.42
CA ILE A 50 0.33 -3.16 -10.91
C ILE A 50 1.43 -4.13 -10.47
N LEU A 51 2.56 -4.20 -11.18
CA LEU A 51 3.68 -5.06 -10.81
C LEU A 51 4.29 -4.62 -9.46
N MET A 52 4.46 -3.32 -9.25
CA MET A 52 4.95 -2.77 -7.97
C MET A 52 3.98 -3.07 -6.81
N ILE A 53 2.67 -2.96 -7.05
CA ILE A 53 1.64 -3.27 -6.05
C ILE A 53 1.67 -4.75 -5.66
N TYR A 54 1.82 -5.67 -6.61
CA TYR A 54 1.95 -7.10 -6.30
C TYR A 54 3.30 -7.46 -5.67
N TRP A 55 4.37 -6.76 -6.04
CA TRP A 55 5.68 -6.89 -5.38
C TRP A 55 5.59 -6.49 -3.89
N LEU A 56 5.00 -5.34 -3.56
CA LEU A 56 4.74 -4.94 -2.17
C LEU A 56 3.89 -5.98 -1.43
N LYS A 57 2.85 -6.52 -2.07
CA LYS A 57 2.05 -7.61 -1.50
C LYS A 57 2.89 -8.85 -1.20
N SER A 58 3.80 -9.25 -2.10
CA SER A 58 4.65 -10.42 -1.88
C SER A 58 5.66 -10.23 -0.75
N MET A 59 6.17 -9.00 -0.57
CA MET A 59 7.16 -8.68 0.46
C MET A 59 6.52 -8.51 1.84
N TYR A 60 5.41 -7.78 1.93
CA TYR A 60 4.84 -7.30 3.19
C TYR A 60 3.42 -7.82 3.48
N GLY A 61 2.87 -8.67 2.61
CA GLY A 61 1.53 -9.22 2.76
C GLY A 61 0.42 -8.20 2.44
N GLY A 62 -0.70 -8.31 3.16
CA GLY A 62 -1.84 -7.40 3.00
C GLY A 62 -2.73 -7.66 1.78
N GLY A 63 -3.51 -6.64 1.42
CA GLY A 63 -4.53 -6.67 0.38
C GLY A 63 -4.18 -5.82 -0.84
N VAL A 64 -4.79 -6.15 -1.97
CA VAL A 64 -4.74 -5.34 -3.19
C VAL A 64 -6.17 -5.05 -3.62
N HIS A 65 -6.49 -3.77 -3.82
CA HIS A 65 -7.78 -3.31 -4.32
C HIS A 65 -7.63 -2.67 -5.69
N LEU A 66 -8.56 -3.00 -6.58
CA LEU A 66 -8.74 -2.28 -7.84
C LEU A 66 -9.43 -0.94 -7.56
N GLU A 67 -8.81 0.16 -7.96
CA GLU A 67 -9.37 1.49 -7.73
C GLU A 67 -10.31 1.88 -8.87
N LYS A 68 -11.45 2.49 -8.55
CA LYS A 68 -12.39 2.95 -9.59
C LYS A 68 -11.75 4.07 -10.40
N LYS A 69 -11.78 3.95 -11.74
CA LYS A 69 -11.39 5.05 -12.62
C LYS A 69 -12.34 6.24 -12.44
N VAL A 70 -11.77 7.41 -12.15
CA VAL A 70 -12.54 8.66 -12.04
C VAL A 70 -12.98 9.16 -13.42
N LYS A 71 -12.12 9.02 -14.43
CA LYS A 71 -12.39 9.38 -15.83
C LYS A 71 -11.98 8.25 -16.76
N LYS A 72 -12.64 8.13 -17.93
CA LYS A 72 -12.33 7.09 -18.93
C LYS A 72 -10.89 7.13 -19.44
N SER A 73 -10.30 8.33 -19.52
CA SER A 73 -8.92 8.55 -19.97
C SER A 73 -7.86 8.16 -18.94
N HIS A 74 -8.22 7.97 -17.67
CA HIS A 74 -7.24 7.61 -16.65
C HIS A 74 -6.79 6.16 -16.82
N LEU A 75 -5.51 5.93 -16.52
CA LEU A 75 -4.98 4.58 -16.38
C LEU A 75 -5.67 3.87 -15.21
N GLN A 76 -5.74 2.53 -15.31
CA GLN A 76 -6.26 1.73 -14.21
C GLN A 76 -5.27 1.81 -13.04
N ALA A 77 -5.78 2.10 -11.85
CA ALA A 77 -4.99 2.15 -10.63
C ALA A 77 -5.30 0.97 -9.71
N TYR A 78 -4.31 0.61 -8.91
CA TYR A 78 -4.36 -0.44 -7.91
C TYR A 78 -3.80 0.12 -6.62
N ARG A 79 -4.36 -0.32 -5.50
CA ARG A 79 -3.92 0.07 -4.16
C ARG A 79 -3.51 -1.16 -3.38
N TRP A 80 -2.26 -1.18 -2.93
CA TRP A 80 -1.80 -2.09 -1.88
C TRP A 80 -2.14 -1.49 -0.52
N PHE A 81 -2.51 -2.33 0.44
CA PHE A 81 -2.74 -1.88 1.82
C PHE A 81 -2.46 -2.98 2.85
N VAL A 82 -1.99 -2.55 4.02
CA VAL A 82 -1.83 -3.37 5.23
C VAL A 82 -2.46 -2.64 6.40
N GLY A 83 -3.13 -3.40 7.28
CA GLY A 83 -3.84 -2.87 8.46
C GLY A 83 -3.35 -3.50 9.76
N GLY A 84 -3.58 -2.81 10.87
CA GLY A 84 -3.36 -3.32 12.22
C GLY A 84 -1.91 -3.70 12.47
N GLN A 85 -1.68 -4.92 12.95
CA GLN A 85 -0.33 -5.41 13.26
C GLN A 85 0.59 -5.38 12.03
N LEU A 86 0.09 -5.74 10.84
CA LEU A 86 0.92 -5.72 9.62
C LEU A 86 1.35 -4.31 9.24
N ALA A 87 0.49 -3.31 9.47
CA ALA A 87 0.86 -1.92 9.24
C ALA A 87 1.92 -1.44 10.23
N TYR A 88 1.87 -1.90 11.48
CA TYR A 88 2.89 -1.60 12.46
C TYR A 88 4.24 -2.24 12.10
N GLU A 89 4.26 -3.53 11.75
CA GLU A 89 5.50 -4.21 11.35
C GLU A 89 6.12 -3.61 10.08
N PHE A 90 5.29 -3.15 9.13
CA PHE A 90 5.77 -2.48 7.93
C PHE A 90 6.49 -1.15 8.19
N LEU A 91 6.11 -0.43 9.25
CA LEU A 91 6.69 0.88 9.60
C LEU A 91 7.90 0.79 10.54
N LYS A 92 8.25 -0.40 11.01
CA LYS A 92 9.32 -0.62 11.99
C LYS A 92 10.66 -0.86 11.30
#